data_AF-A0A6C0JN16-F1
#
_entry.id   AF-A0A6C0JN16-F1
#
_cell.length_a   1.000
_cell.length_b   1.000
_cell.length_c   1.000
_cell.angle_alpha   90.00
_cell.angle_beta   90.00
_cell.angle_gamma   90.00
#
_symmetry.space_group_name_H-M   'P 1'
#
loop_
_entity.id
_entity.type
_entity.pdbx_description
1 polymer ?
#
loop_
_entity_poly.entity_id
_entity_poly.type
_entity_poly.pdbx_seq_one_letter_code
_entity_poly.pdbx_strand_id
1 'polypeptide(L)'
;MILFIAFTVAAILTAASFFAENQAKYVRDNWSEMRCNPTFMIMPAVLDLGTDVSTNFINCITKSFNDYAGLSMDGMNSQMSVVGDSLGSITTAMSDMRSMMGSTRGGFMMVFQMVFGKIQNLMSSMQYLMIRIRTLMGRIVGVFASLIYAFYAGEQAAESAYNGPIGYVARGFRN
;
A
#
# COMPACT_ATOMS: atom_id res chain seq x y z
N MET A 1 25.13 -91.82 8.71
CA MET A 1 25.93 -90.68 9.18
C MET A 1 26.42 -89.78 8.05
N ILE A 2 27.04 -90.31 6.98
CA ILE A 2 27.58 -89.49 5.87
C ILE A 2 26.49 -88.69 5.12
N LEU A 3 25.31 -89.28 4.87
CA LEU A 3 24.18 -88.58 4.21
C LEU A 3 23.64 -87.39 5.01
N PHE A 4 23.61 -87.49 6.34
CA PHE A 4 23.13 -86.42 7.21
C PHE A 4 24.09 -85.22 7.22
N ILE A 5 25.40 -85.49 7.19
CA ILE A 5 26.44 -84.47 7.06
C ILE A 5 26.36 -83.80 5.68
N ALA A 6 26.14 -84.56 4.60
CA ALA A 6 26.00 -83.98 3.27
C ALA A 6 24.78 -83.05 3.14
N PHE A 7 23.64 -83.43 3.71
CA PHE A 7 22.41 -82.63 3.64
C PHE A 7 22.49 -81.35 4.46
N THR A 8 23.12 -81.41 5.64
CA THR A 8 23.33 -80.23 6.49
C THR A 8 24.32 -79.25 5.87
N VAL A 9 25.41 -79.74 5.26
CA VAL A 9 26.36 -78.89 4.51
C VAL A 9 25.67 -78.26 3.29
N ALA A 10 24.85 -79.00 2.55
CA ALA A 10 24.09 -78.46 1.42
C ALA A 10 23.09 -77.38 1.85
N ALA A 11 22.39 -77.58 2.98
CA ALA A 11 21.46 -76.59 3.52
C ALA A 11 22.16 -75.31 4.01
N ILE A 12 23.36 -75.43 4.59
CA ILE A 12 24.18 -74.28 5.01
C ILE A 12 24.66 -73.49 3.79
N LEU A 13 25.10 -74.17 2.73
CA LEU A 13 25.57 -73.53 1.49
C LEU A 13 24.44 -72.76 0.77
N THR A 14 23.24 -73.34 0.68
CA THR A 14 22.11 -72.67 0.04
C THR A 14 21.56 -71.51 0.87
N ALA A 15 21.53 -71.64 2.20
CA ALA A 15 21.16 -70.53 3.08
C ALA A 15 22.15 -69.36 2.99
N ALA A 16 23.45 -69.65 2.89
CA ALA A 16 24.50 -68.64 2.75
C ALA A 16 24.39 -67.84 1.44
N SER A 17 24.08 -68.50 0.32
CA SER A 17 23.91 -67.82 -0.97
C SER A 17 22.70 -66.87 -0.99
N PHE A 18 21.57 -67.26 -0.40
CA PHE A 18 20.38 -66.39 -0.31
C PHE A 18 20.64 -65.13 0.54
N PHE A 19 21.41 -65.26 1.63
CA PHE A 19 21.72 -64.13 2.50
C PHE A 19 22.64 -63.11 1.81
N ALA A 20 23.62 -63.60 1.03
CA ALA A 20 24.54 -62.76 0.26
C ALA A 20 23.81 -61.92 -0.80
N GLU A 21 22.84 -62.50 -1.51
CA GLU A 21 22.08 -61.79 -2.54
C GLU A 21 21.20 -60.66 -1.99
N ASN A 22 20.61 -60.84 -0.80
CA ASN A 22 19.77 -59.81 -0.18
C ASN A 22 20.57 -58.60 0.32
N GLN A 23 21.76 -58.83 0.89
CA GLN A 23 22.69 -57.77 1.27
C GLN A 23 23.21 -57.02 0.04
N ALA A 24 23.53 -57.74 -1.03
CA ALA A 24 23.95 -57.15 -2.29
C ALA A 24 22.87 -56.25 -2.93
N LYS A 25 21.60 -56.64 -2.86
CA LYS A 25 20.47 -55.82 -3.35
C LYS A 25 20.33 -54.52 -2.57
N TYR A 26 20.38 -54.59 -1.24
CA TYR A 26 20.27 -53.40 -0.39
C TYR A 26 21.33 -52.34 -0.70
N VAL A 27 22.57 -52.77 -0.96
CA VAL A 27 23.65 -51.84 -1.27
C VAL A 27 23.58 -51.31 -2.72
N ARG A 28 23.04 -52.09 -3.67
CA ARG A 28 22.74 -51.58 -5.02
C ARG A 28 21.69 -50.47 -4.98
N ASP A 29 20.65 -50.63 -4.17
CA ASP A 29 19.55 -49.67 -4.09
C ASP A 29 19.94 -48.35 -3.42
N ASN A 30 20.85 -48.38 -2.43
CA ASN A 30 21.30 -47.19 -1.67
C ASN A 30 22.72 -46.71 -2.04
N TRP A 31 23.21 -47.10 -3.22
CA TRP A 31 24.61 -46.91 -3.61
C TRP A 31 25.06 -45.44 -3.64
N SER A 32 24.20 -44.50 -4.07
CA SER A 32 24.58 -43.09 -4.23
C SER A 32 24.93 -42.38 -2.93
N GLU A 33 24.40 -42.86 -1.81
CA GLU A 33 24.62 -42.33 -0.47
C GLU A 33 25.81 -43.02 0.20
N MET A 34 25.93 -44.34 0.02
CA MET A 34 26.95 -45.16 0.68
C MET A 34 28.32 -45.15 -0.04
N ARG A 35 28.39 -44.74 -1.31
CA ARG A 35 29.62 -44.76 -2.12
C ARG A 35 30.81 -43.97 -1.56
N CYS A 36 30.55 -42.96 -0.72
CA CYS A 36 31.60 -42.15 -0.09
C CYS A 36 32.05 -42.66 1.28
N ASN A 37 31.46 -43.75 1.79
CA ASN A 37 31.89 -44.37 3.03
C ASN A 37 33.08 -45.32 2.74
N PRO A 38 34.22 -45.20 3.46
CA PRO A 38 35.45 -45.95 3.16
C PRO A 38 35.26 -47.47 3.14
N THR A 39 34.33 -48.00 3.93
CA THR A 39 34.03 -49.44 3.98
C THR A 39 33.41 -49.97 2.68
N PHE A 40 32.68 -49.13 1.95
CA PHE A 40 31.97 -49.50 0.72
C PHE A 40 32.71 -49.06 -0.55
N MET A 41 33.83 -48.34 -0.43
CA MET A 41 34.59 -47.84 -1.57
C MET A 41 35.14 -48.98 -2.46
N ILE A 42 35.53 -50.09 -1.83
CA ILE A 42 36.06 -51.29 -2.51
C ILE A 42 34.97 -52.30 -2.92
N MET A 43 33.71 -52.06 -2.56
CA MET A 43 32.61 -52.96 -2.94
C MET A 43 32.50 -53.23 -4.43
N PRO A 44 32.80 -52.30 -5.35
CA PRO A 44 32.74 -52.59 -6.79
C PRO A 44 33.79 -53.61 -7.25
N ALA A 45 34.80 -53.92 -6.42
CA ALA A 45 35.72 -55.03 -6.67
C ALA A 45 35.12 -56.41 -6.33
N VAL A 46 34.08 -56.46 -5.50
CA VAL A 46 33.50 -57.69 -4.95
C VAL A 46 32.08 -57.94 -5.48
N LEU A 47 31.38 -56.87 -5.83
CA LEU A 47 30.00 -56.88 -6.33
C LEU A 47 29.93 -56.11 -7.65
N ASP A 48 29.26 -56.70 -8.64
CA ASP A 48 29.02 -56.05 -9.93
C ASP A 48 28.02 -54.89 -9.80
N LEU A 49 28.54 -53.74 -9.41
CA LEU A 49 27.81 -52.48 -9.18
C LEU A 49 27.81 -51.57 -10.44
N GLY A 50 28.26 -52.10 -11.59
CA GLY A 50 28.33 -51.35 -12.85
C GLY A 50 29.35 -50.20 -12.86
N THR A 51 30.27 -50.16 -11.89
CA THR A 51 31.35 -49.17 -11.79
C THR A 51 32.61 -49.82 -11.26
N ASP A 52 33.80 -49.37 -11.69
CA ASP A 52 35.06 -49.81 -11.12
C ASP A 52 35.40 -49.06 -9.83
N VAL A 53 36.31 -49.59 -9.01
CA VAL A 53 36.81 -48.94 -7.78
C VAL A 53 37.35 -47.53 -8.06
N SER A 54 38.07 -47.35 -9.19
CA SER A 54 38.59 -46.05 -9.63
C SER A 54 37.49 -45.08 -10.01
N THR A 55 36.49 -45.54 -10.78
CA THR A 55 35.33 -44.76 -11.19
C THR A 55 34.47 -44.37 -9.97
N ASN A 56 34.36 -45.25 -8.98
CA ASN A 56 33.66 -44.98 -7.72
C ASN A 56 34.34 -43.88 -6.91
N PHE A 57 35.67 -43.90 -6.83
CA PHE A 57 36.45 -42.84 -6.19
C PHE A 57 36.24 -41.48 -6.86
N ILE A 58 36.29 -41.42 -8.19
CA ILE A 58 36.04 -40.21 -8.98
C ILE A 58 34.60 -39.69 -8.74
N ASN A 59 33.62 -40.58 -8.73
CA ASN A 59 32.22 -40.24 -8.47
C ASN A 59 31.99 -39.72 -7.05
N CYS A 60 32.69 -40.27 -6.06
CA CYS A 60 32.61 -39.78 -4.68
C CYS A 60 33.26 -38.41 -4.51
N ILE A 61 34.46 -38.20 -5.09
CA ILE A 61 35.12 -36.89 -5.10
C ILE A 61 34.22 -35.87 -5.77
N THR A 62 33.65 -36.20 -6.93
CA THR A 62 32.75 -35.32 -7.67
C THR A 62 31.50 -34.97 -6.86
N LYS A 63 30.90 -35.93 -6.15
CA LYS A 63 29.78 -35.67 -5.23
C LYS A 63 30.18 -34.73 -4.10
N SER A 64 31.31 -35.01 -3.45
CA SER A 64 31.82 -34.22 -2.32
C SER A 64 32.16 -32.78 -2.73
N PHE A 65 32.70 -32.59 -3.93
CA PHE A 65 32.94 -31.27 -4.51
C PHE A 65 31.63 -30.52 -4.82
N ASN A 66 30.61 -31.20 -5.36
CA ASN A 66 29.31 -30.59 -5.61
C ASN A 66 28.59 -30.22 -4.31
N ASP A 67 28.65 -31.07 -3.28
CA ASP A 67 28.05 -30.80 -1.97
C ASP A 67 28.74 -29.59 -1.29
N TYR A 68 30.07 -29.48 -1.40
CA TYR A 68 30.83 -28.33 -0.93
C TYR A 68 30.53 -27.04 -1.73
N ALA A 69 30.44 -27.16 -3.06
CA ALA A 69 30.08 -26.05 -3.92
C ALA A 69 28.65 -25.56 -3.65
N GLY A 70 27.71 -26.46 -3.37
CA GLY A 70 26.34 -26.12 -2.94
C GLY A 70 26.32 -25.33 -1.64
N LEU A 71 27.04 -25.79 -0.62
CA LEU A 71 27.21 -25.07 0.65
C LEU A 71 27.82 -23.67 0.48
N SER A 72 28.79 -23.51 -0.42
CA SER A 72 29.38 -22.21 -0.72
C SER A 72 28.44 -21.29 -1.51
N MET A 73 27.68 -21.84 -2.47
CA MET A 73 26.71 -21.09 -3.26
C MET A 73 25.51 -20.66 -2.42
N ASP A 74 25.07 -21.46 -1.47
CA ASP A 74 24.02 -21.09 -0.51
C ASP A 74 24.45 -19.91 0.37
N GLY A 75 25.71 -19.91 0.82
CA GLY A 75 26.28 -18.76 1.53
C GLY A 75 26.30 -17.48 0.70
N MET A 76 26.58 -17.60 -0.60
CA MET A 76 26.60 -16.46 -1.53
C MET A 76 25.19 -15.96 -1.87
N ASN A 77 24.23 -16.87 -2.05
CA ASN A 77 22.81 -16.54 -2.28
C ASN A 77 22.18 -15.87 -1.05
N SER A 78 22.53 -16.31 0.16
CA SER A 78 22.09 -15.66 1.40
C SER A 78 22.58 -14.21 1.50
N GLN A 79 23.85 -13.95 1.15
CA GLN A 79 24.38 -12.59 1.10
C GLN A 79 23.73 -11.74 0.00
N MET A 80 23.43 -12.34 -1.16
CA MET A 80 22.73 -11.65 -2.25
C MET A 80 21.29 -11.27 -1.86
N SER A 81 20.61 -12.07 -1.03
CA SER A 81 19.31 -11.72 -0.46
C SER A 81 19.38 -10.45 0.40
N VAL A 82 20.39 -10.34 1.28
CA VAL A 82 20.59 -9.15 2.13
C VAL A 82 20.85 -7.90 1.28
N VAL A 83 21.60 -8.03 0.19
CA VAL A 83 21.82 -6.94 -0.78
C VAL A 83 20.51 -6.56 -1.49
N GLY A 84 19.72 -7.56 -1.90
CA GLY A 84 18.41 -7.36 -2.51
C GLY A 84 17.43 -6.63 -1.58
N ASP A 85 17.36 -7.03 -0.32
CA ASP A 85 16.51 -6.39 0.70
C ASP A 85 16.96 -4.95 0.99
N SER A 86 18.27 -4.72 1.04
CA SER A 86 18.85 -3.39 1.22
C SER A 86 18.49 -2.47 0.05
N LEU A 87 18.62 -2.94 -1.19
CA LEU A 87 18.22 -2.20 -2.39
C LEU A 87 16.72 -1.93 -2.42
N GLY A 88 15.90 -2.92 -2.01
CA GLY A 88 14.46 -2.77 -1.83
C GLY A 88 14.13 -1.62 -0.87
N SER A 89 14.75 -1.61 0.31
CA SER A 89 14.55 -0.55 1.31
C SER A 89 14.92 0.85 0.80
N ILE A 90 15.99 0.96 0.00
CA ILE A 90 16.41 2.22 -0.62
C ILE A 90 15.36 2.70 -1.63
N THR A 91 14.87 1.81 -2.49
CA THR A 91 13.86 2.19 -3.49
C THR A 91 12.54 2.62 -2.84
N THR A 92 12.13 1.96 -1.77
CA THR A 92 10.97 2.35 -0.95
C THR A 92 11.20 3.73 -0.33
N ALA A 93 12.34 3.97 0.31
CA ALA A 93 12.66 5.26 0.90
C ALA A 93 12.67 6.41 -0.14
N MET A 94 13.15 6.15 -1.36
CA MET A 94 13.11 7.12 -2.45
C MET A 94 11.67 7.40 -2.93
N SER A 95 10.83 6.36 -3.00
CA SER A 95 9.41 6.50 -3.33
C SER A 95 8.67 7.31 -2.26
N ASP A 96 8.92 7.02 -0.99
CA ASP A 96 8.34 7.72 0.16
C ASP A 96 8.77 9.19 0.20
N MET A 97 10.04 9.50 -0.10
CA MET A 97 10.51 10.88 -0.22
C MET A 97 9.76 11.64 -1.33
N ARG A 98 9.55 11.02 -2.50
CA ARG A 98 8.78 11.61 -3.60
C ARG A 98 7.32 11.83 -3.21
N SER A 99 6.71 10.85 -2.54
CA SER A 99 5.36 10.93 -2.01
C SER A 99 5.24 12.08 -1.00
N MET A 100 6.16 12.18 -0.04
CA MET A 100 6.19 13.25 0.96
C MET A 100 6.36 14.64 0.32
N MET A 101 7.19 14.79 -0.72
CA MET A 101 7.28 16.03 -1.49
C MET A 101 5.96 16.36 -2.19
N GLY A 102 5.28 15.36 -2.75
CA GLY A 102 3.95 15.50 -3.34
C GLY A 102 2.90 15.95 -2.33
N SER A 103 2.81 15.27 -1.19
CA SER A 103 1.91 15.58 -0.08
C SER A 103 2.18 16.96 0.52
N THR A 104 3.44 17.35 0.66
CA THR A 104 3.83 18.68 1.16
C THR A 104 3.34 19.76 0.20
N ARG A 105 3.60 19.62 -1.11
CA ARG A 105 3.10 20.57 -2.13
C ARG A 105 1.57 20.62 -2.16
N GLY A 106 0.90 19.47 -2.06
CA GLY A 106 -0.55 19.39 -1.98
C GLY A 106 -1.12 20.08 -0.73
N GLY A 107 -0.48 19.88 0.42
CA GLY A 107 -0.83 20.54 1.68
C GLY A 107 -0.67 22.06 1.62
N PHE A 108 0.44 22.56 1.07
CA PHE A 108 0.62 24.00 0.84
C PHE A 108 -0.46 24.57 -0.07
N MET A 109 -0.78 23.90 -1.19
CA MET A 109 -1.83 24.36 -2.10
C MET A 109 -3.22 24.40 -1.41
N MET A 110 -3.53 23.41 -0.57
CA MET A 110 -4.76 23.39 0.22
C MET A 110 -4.85 24.59 1.17
N VAL A 111 -3.76 24.93 1.86
CA VAL A 111 -3.71 26.12 2.74
C VAL A 111 -3.96 27.39 1.95
N PHE A 112 -3.30 27.56 0.79
CA PHE A 112 -3.53 28.71 -0.08
C PHE A 112 -5.00 28.80 -0.52
N GLN A 113 -5.59 27.69 -0.97
CA GLN A 113 -7.00 27.64 -1.38
C GLN A 113 -7.94 28.01 -0.22
N MET A 114 -7.69 27.53 0.99
CA MET A 114 -8.49 27.88 2.17
C MET A 114 -8.39 29.37 2.50
N VAL A 115 -7.19 29.96 2.44
CA VAL A 115 -6.99 31.39 2.70
C VAL A 115 -7.71 32.23 1.65
N PHE A 116 -7.51 31.93 0.36
CA PHE A 116 -8.21 32.63 -0.73
C PHE A 116 -9.73 32.46 -0.66
N GLY A 117 -10.23 31.27 -0.29
CA GLY A 117 -11.65 31.03 -0.06
C GLY A 117 -12.21 31.87 1.09
N LYS A 118 -11.47 32.02 2.20
CA LYS A 118 -11.85 32.92 3.29
C LYS A 118 -11.88 34.39 2.86
N ILE A 119 -10.89 34.83 2.05
CA ILE A 119 -10.86 36.19 1.50
C ILE A 119 -12.06 36.45 0.59
N GLN A 120 -12.43 35.49 -0.26
CA GLN A 120 -13.61 35.60 -1.12
C GLN A 120 -14.91 35.75 -0.31
N ASN A 121 -15.07 34.95 0.75
CA ASN A 121 -16.23 35.07 1.65
C ASN A 121 -16.25 36.42 2.38
N LEU A 122 -15.09 36.92 2.82
CA LEU A 122 -14.98 38.25 3.43
C LEU A 122 -15.37 39.35 2.44
N MET A 123 -14.90 39.27 1.19
CA MET A 123 -15.27 40.23 0.14
C MET A 123 -16.77 40.26 -0.11
N SER A 124 -17.42 39.08 -0.20
CA SER A 124 -18.87 38.99 -0.36
C SER A 124 -19.62 39.60 0.84
N SER A 125 -19.16 39.33 2.05
CA SER A 125 -19.73 39.91 3.28
C SER A 125 -19.61 41.44 3.30
N MET A 126 -18.46 41.99 2.89
CA MET A 126 -18.24 43.44 2.80
C MET A 126 -19.13 44.10 1.74
N GLN A 127 -19.31 43.44 0.59
CA GLN A 127 -20.23 43.92 -0.45
C GLN A 127 -21.68 43.92 0.05
N TYR A 128 -22.11 42.89 0.77
CA TYR A 128 -23.45 42.82 1.38
C TYR A 128 -23.68 43.96 2.38
N LEU A 129 -22.70 44.25 3.24
CA LEU A 129 -22.77 45.38 4.18
C LEU A 129 -22.90 46.73 3.44
N MET A 130 -22.11 46.94 2.39
CA MET A 130 -22.17 48.15 1.56
C MET A 130 -23.55 48.34 0.90
N ILE A 131 -24.14 47.26 0.37
CA ILE A 131 -25.50 47.29 -0.19
C ILE A 131 -26.50 47.68 0.89
N ARG A 132 -26.42 47.07 2.07
CA ARG A 132 -27.32 47.36 3.18
C ARG A 132 -27.23 48.81 3.65
N ILE A 133 -26.02 49.37 3.72
CA ILE A 133 -25.81 50.80 4.02
C ILE A 133 -26.48 51.68 2.95
N ARG A 134 -26.30 51.39 1.66
CA ARG A 134 -26.96 52.13 0.57
C ARG A 134 -28.48 52.06 0.67
N THR A 135 -29.04 50.88 0.98
CA THR A 135 -30.48 50.72 1.17
C THR A 135 -30.99 51.50 2.39
N LEU A 136 -30.24 51.52 3.49
CA LEU A 136 -30.59 52.32 4.67
C LEU A 136 -30.62 53.81 4.34
N MET A 137 -29.62 54.32 3.61
CA MET A 137 -29.61 55.70 3.13
C MET A 137 -30.80 56.01 2.23
N GLY A 138 -31.16 55.10 1.31
CA GLY A 138 -32.35 55.24 0.47
C GLY A 138 -33.65 55.31 1.28
N ARG A 139 -33.78 54.51 2.35
CA ARG A 139 -34.94 54.57 3.25
C ARG A 139 -35.00 55.89 4.01
N ILE A 140 -33.88 56.40 4.50
CA ILE A 140 -33.81 57.70 5.18
C ILE A 140 -34.31 58.80 4.24
N VAL A 141 -33.78 58.86 3.01
CA VAL A 141 -34.23 59.85 2.00
C VAL A 141 -35.72 59.67 1.69
N GLY A 142 -36.20 58.43 1.56
CA GLY A 142 -37.62 58.14 1.33
C GLY A 142 -38.55 58.66 2.43
N VAL A 143 -38.15 58.53 3.70
CA VAL A 143 -38.91 59.06 4.85
C VAL A 143 -38.92 60.59 4.86
N PHE A 144 -37.78 61.23 4.57
CA PHE A 144 -37.75 62.69 4.48
C PHE A 144 -38.60 63.21 3.31
N ALA A 145 -38.56 62.55 2.15
CA ALA A 145 -39.38 62.90 1.00
C ALA A 145 -40.88 62.74 1.32
N SER A 146 -41.29 61.65 1.96
CA SER A 146 -42.70 61.45 2.32
C SER A 146 -43.21 62.48 3.34
N LEU A 147 -42.37 62.89 4.29
CA LEU A 147 -42.69 63.98 5.21
C LEU A 147 -42.89 65.31 4.47
N ILE A 148 -41.99 65.66 3.54
CA ILE A 148 -42.11 66.89 2.75
C ILE A 148 -43.41 66.88 1.92
N TYR A 149 -43.69 65.79 1.22
CA TYR A 149 -44.92 65.66 0.44
C TYR A 149 -46.18 65.68 1.32
N ALA A 150 -46.12 65.14 2.54
CA ALA A 150 -47.23 65.21 3.48
C ALA A 150 -47.50 66.65 3.95
N PHE A 151 -46.46 67.44 4.22
CA PHE A 151 -46.61 68.86 4.55
C PHE A 151 -47.20 69.66 3.37
N TYR A 152 -46.68 69.43 2.16
CA TYR A 152 -47.18 70.09 0.95
C TYR A 152 -48.64 69.72 0.65
N ALA A 153 -49.01 68.44 0.82
CA ALA A 153 -50.39 68.00 0.70
C ALA A 153 -51.29 68.61 1.78
N GLY A 154 -50.79 68.76 3.00
CA GLY A 154 -51.49 69.43 4.10
C GLY A 154 -51.77 70.91 3.81
N GLU A 155 -50.79 71.64 3.27
CA GLU A 155 -50.95 73.03 2.85
C GLU A 155 -52.00 73.17 1.74
N GLN A 156 -51.90 72.36 0.68
CA GLN A 156 -52.90 72.37 -0.40
C GLN A 156 -54.31 71.99 0.07
N ALA A 157 -54.42 71.03 0.98
CA ALA A 157 -55.71 70.65 1.56
C ALA A 157 -56.29 71.77 2.42
N ALA A 158 -55.46 72.49 3.19
CA ALA A 158 -55.89 73.64 3.97
C ALA A 158 -56.37 74.80 3.08
N GLU A 159 -55.63 75.10 2.00
CA GLU A 159 -56.02 76.10 1.02
C GLU A 159 -57.33 75.70 0.30
N SER A 160 -57.45 74.43 -0.10
CA SER A 160 -58.66 73.89 -0.74
C SER A 160 -59.87 73.91 0.19
N ALA A 161 -59.69 73.64 1.49
CA ALA A 161 -60.75 73.71 2.48
C ALA A 161 -61.19 75.15 2.75
N TYR A 162 -60.24 76.10 2.81
CA TYR A 162 -60.50 77.52 2.98
C TYR A 162 -61.23 78.15 1.77
N ASN A 163 -60.86 77.72 0.56
CA ASN A 163 -61.49 78.16 -0.69
C ASN A 163 -62.74 77.34 -1.07
N GLY A 164 -63.03 76.25 -0.34
CA GLY A 164 -64.17 75.37 -0.56
C GLY A 164 -65.47 75.84 0.10
N PRO A 165 -66.56 75.06 -0.06
CA PRO A 165 -67.89 75.40 0.45
C PRO A 165 -67.91 75.64 1.97
N ILE A 166 -67.08 74.91 2.72
CA ILE A 166 -66.99 75.00 4.19
C ILE A 166 -66.36 76.33 4.63
N GLY A 167 -65.30 76.79 3.94
CA GLY A 167 -64.67 78.09 4.21
C GLY A 167 -65.53 79.29 3.80
N TYR A 168 -66.43 79.12 2.83
CA TYR A 168 -67.44 80.12 2.48
C TYR A 168 -68.49 80.26 3.59
N VAL A 169 -69.00 79.13 4.11
CA VAL A 169 -69.98 79.10 5.21
C VAL A 169 -69.38 79.72 6.49
N ALA A 170 -68.13 79.41 6.83
CA ALA A 170 -67.45 80.00 8.00
C ALA A 170 -67.26 81.52 7.91
N ARG A 171 -67.07 82.08 6.69
CA ARG A 171 -67.04 83.52 6.46
C ARG A 171 -68.44 84.15 6.50
N GLY A 172 -69.47 83.42 6.08
CA GLY A 172 -70.87 83.85 6.11
C GLY A 172 -71.48 83.98 7.51
N PHE A 173 -71.00 83.23 8.51
CA PHE A 173 -71.41 83.36 9.91
C PHE A 173 -70.69 84.48 10.68
N ARG A 174 -69.67 85.10 10.07
CA ARG A 174 -68.94 86.25 10.62
C ARG A 174 -69.43 87.53 9.92
N ASN A 175 -70.72 87.81 10.05
CA ASN A 175 -71.35 89.09 9.72
C ASN A 175 -72.45 89.37 10.74
#